data_AF-A0A7C4AIP3-F1
#
_entry.id   AF-A0A7C4AIP3-F1
#
_cell.length_a   1.000
_cell.length_b   1.000
_cell.length_c   1.000
_cell.angle_alpha   90.00
_cell.angle_beta   90.00
_cell.angle_gamma   90.00
#
_symmetry.space_group_name_H-M   'P 1'
#
loop_
_entity.id
_entity.type
_entity.pdbx_description
1 polymer ?
#
loop_
_entity_poly.entity_id
_entity_poly.type
_entity_poly.pdbx_seq_one_letter_code
_entity_poly.pdbx_strand_id
1 'polypeptide(L)'
;MKKFFKLQPAFQLQISFFTGMCILLAIFHDRIPFVFNFLLLYASLVLFQIFLCNIKNNVFLAFMRDIGLPVFSVLVAFDTIGELIPYLNPGDIDHLLFQLDYLILGFYPYIEFEKLSNPLLTELMQISYCVYYFLPFMIGIYLIKNKKEFYRALFLILLCYY
;
A
#
# COMPACT_ATOMS: atom_id res chain seq x y z
N MET A 1 -18.80 10.95 -13.40
CA MET A 1 -18.31 11.59 -12.16
C MET A 1 -19.25 11.44 -10.95
N LYS A 2 -20.55 11.80 -11.00
CA LYS A 2 -21.47 11.69 -9.83
C LYS A 2 -21.65 10.28 -9.21
N LYS A 3 -21.37 9.20 -9.96
CA LYS A 3 -21.38 7.82 -9.44
C LYS A 3 -20.09 7.46 -8.68
N PHE A 4 -18.96 8.08 -8.99
CA PHE A 4 -17.66 7.74 -8.40
C PHE A 4 -17.59 8.13 -6.92
N PHE A 5 -18.02 9.35 -6.58
CA PHE A 5 -18.07 9.84 -5.19
C PHE A 5 -19.09 9.10 -4.29
N LYS A 6 -19.95 8.25 -4.87
CA LYS A 6 -20.86 7.38 -4.11
C LYS A 6 -20.22 6.04 -3.74
N LEU A 7 -19.06 5.72 -4.30
CA LEU A 7 -18.34 4.48 -4.01
C LEU A 7 -17.60 4.58 -2.69
N GLN A 8 -17.27 3.43 -2.11
CA GLN A 8 -16.48 3.35 -0.88
C GLN A 8 -15.14 4.09 -1.06
N PRO A 9 -14.66 4.85 -0.04
CA PRO A 9 -13.41 5.62 -0.16
C PRO A 9 -12.19 4.78 -0.52
N ALA A 10 -12.05 3.58 0.05
CA ALA A 10 -10.98 2.63 -0.27
C ALA A 10 -10.92 2.29 -1.77
N PHE A 11 -12.09 2.12 -2.39
CA PHE A 11 -12.21 1.81 -3.80
C PHE A 11 -11.81 2.99 -4.69
N GLN A 12 -12.19 4.22 -4.29
CA GLN A 12 -11.78 5.44 -4.98
C GLN A 12 -10.27 5.66 -4.92
N LEU A 13 -9.67 5.39 -3.74
CA LEU A 13 -8.23 5.49 -3.52
C LEU A 13 -7.46 4.58 -4.49
N GLN A 14 -7.88 3.34 -4.64
CA GLN A 14 -7.26 2.38 -5.56
C GLN A 14 -7.30 2.80 -7.01
N ILE A 15 -8.49 3.17 -7.52
CA ILE A 15 -8.61 3.61 -8.90
C ILE A 15 -7.70 4.82 -9.13
N SER A 16 -7.67 5.75 -8.17
CA SER A 16 -6.81 6.94 -8.24
C SER A 16 -5.33 6.56 -8.25
N PHE A 17 -4.92 5.66 -7.35
CA PHE A 17 -3.55 5.18 -7.24
C PHE A 17 -3.07 4.51 -8.53
N PHE A 18 -3.77 3.47 -9.00
CA PHE A 18 -3.33 2.74 -10.20
C PHE A 18 -3.47 3.56 -11.48
N THR A 19 -4.44 4.48 -11.55
CA THR A 19 -4.49 5.43 -12.67
C THR A 19 -3.28 6.36 -12.64
N GLY A 20 -2.89 6.85 -11.45
CA GLY A 20 -1.66 7.60 -11.24
C GLY A 20 -0.42 6.81 -11.68
N MET A 21 -0.34 5.53 -11.30
CA MET A 21 0.75 4.65 -11.72
C MET A 21 0.78 4.44 -13.24
N CYS A 22 -0.36 4.25 -13.91
CA CYS A 22 -0.41 4.18 -15.38
C CYS A 22 0.12 5.47 -16.03
N ILE A 23 -0.23 6.64 -15.50
CA ILE A 23 0.26 7.93 -15.99
C ILE A 23 1.78 8.02 -15.78
N LEU A 24 2.26 7.63 -14.60
CA LEU A 24 3.68 7.63 -14.27
C LEU A 24 4.46 6.72 -15.21
N LEU A 25 3.97 5.51 -15.46
CA LEU A 25 4.58 4.58 -16.43
C LEU A 25 4.61 5.16 -17.85
N ALA A 26 3.57 5.88 -18.27
CA ALA A 26 3.57 6.53 -19.57
C ALA A 26 4.62 7.66 -19.67
N ILE A 27 4.83 8.42 -18.59
CA ILE A 27 5.85 9.48 -18.52
C ILE A 27 7.26 8.89 -18.56
N PHE A 28 7.51 7.82 -17.80
CA PHE A 28 8.84 7.21 -17.66
C PHE A 28 9.05 5.97 -18.55
N HIS A 29 8.26 5.81 -19.61
CA HIS A 29 8.25 4.61 -20.44
C HIS A 29 9.62 4.26 -21.04
N ASP A 30 10.48 5.25 -21.31
CA ASP A 30 11.80 5.04 -21.89
C ASP A 30 12.82 4.43 -20.90
N ARG A 31 12.58 4.55 -19.59
CA ARG A 31 13.55 4.15 -18.54
C ARG A 31 13.30 2.78 -17.94
N ILE A 32 12.09 2.27 -18.10
CA ILE A 32 11.63 1.07 -17.42
C ILE A 32 11.64 -0.09 -18.43
N PRO A 33 12.29 -1.22 -18.12
CA PRO A 33 12.20 -2.40 -18.95
C PRO A 33 10.81 -3.02 -18.84
N PHE A 34 10.28 -3.55 -19.95
CA PHE A 34 8.97 -4.22 -19.99
C PHE A 34 7.78 -3.38 -19.46
N VAL A 35 7.79 -2.05 -19.66
CA VAL A 35 6.70 -1.12 -19.25
C VAL A 35 5.31 -1.63 -19.61
N PHE A 36 5.18 -2.25 -20.78
CA PHE A 36 3.91 -2.78 -21.24
C PHE A 36 3.31 -3.80 -20.27
N ASN A 37 4.13 -4.63 -19.59
CA ASN A 37 3.66 -5.60 -18.61
C ASN A 37 3.07 -4.91 -17.39
N PHE A 38 3.77 -3.91 -16.84
CA PHE A 38 3.29 -3.11 -15.71
C PHE A 38 2.04 -2.31 -16.08
N LEU A 39 2.01 -1.70 -17.26
CA LEU A 39 0.88 -0.93 -17.75
C LEU A 39 -0.35 -1.83 -17.97
N LEU A 40 -0.16 -3.02 -18.55
CA LEU A 40 -1.24 -4.00 -18.72
C LEU A 40 -1.77 -4.47 -17.37
N LEU A 41 -0.90 -4.74 -16.40
CA LEU A 41 -1.29 -5.14 -15.05
C LEU A 41 -2.13 -4.05 -14.37
N TYR A 42 -1.62 -2.82 -14.28
CA TYR A 42 -2.34 -1.72 -13.63
C TYR A 42 -3.62 -1.31 -14.37
N ALA A 43 -3.59 -1.24 -15.70
CA ALA A 43 -4.78 -0.96 -16.49
C ALA A 43 -5.84 -2.06 -16.32
N SER A 44 -5.42 -3.33 -16.24
CA SER A 44 -6.36 -4.44 -16.01
C SER A 44 -7.02 -4.35 -14.63
N LEU A 45 -6.29 -3.95 -13.59
CA LEU A 45 -6.85 -3.73 -12.25
C LEU A 45 -7.87 -2.60 -12.25
N VAL A 46 -7.55 -1.45 -12.87
CA VAL A 46 -8.47 -0.30 -12.98
C VAL A 46 -9.72 -0.69 -13.76
N LEU A 47 -9.57 -1.34 -14.91
CA LEU A 47 -10.70 -1.76 -15.75
C LEU A 47 -11.55 -2.80 -15.03
N PHE A 48 -10.95 -3.76 -14.33
CA PHE A 48 -11.67 -4.77 -13.57
C PHE A 48 -12.46 -4.16 -12.41
N GLN A 49 -11.89 -3.18 -11.70
CA GLN A 49 -12.60 -2.41 -10.68
C GLN A 49 -13.79 -1.66 -11.29
N ILE A 50 -13.59 -0.92 -12.38
CA ILE A 50 -14.68 -0.20 -13.07
C ILE A 50 -15.77 -1.18 -13.52
N PHE A 51 -15.40 -2.36 -14.03
CA PHE A 51 -16.32 -3.40 -14.43
C PHE A 51 -17.18 -3.87 -13.25
N LEU A 52 -16.57 -4.20 -12.10
CA LEU A 52 -17.28 -4.63 -10.90
C LEU A 52 -18.24 -3.56 -10.33
N CYS A 53 -17.95 -2.28 -10.55
CA CYS A 53 -18.86 -1.20 -10.16
C CYS A 53 -20.21 -1.24 -10.92
N ASN A 54 -20.24 -1.83 -12.12
CA ASN A 54 -21.41 -1.83 -12.99
C ASN A 54 -22.26 -3.11 -12.87
N ILE A 55 -21.79 -4.13 -12.16
CA ILE A 55 -22.49 -5.42 -11.99
C ILE A 55 -23.50 -5.33 -10.84
N LYS A 56 -24.63 -6.03 -10.97
CA LYS A 56 -25.61 -6.18 -9.88
C LYS A 56 -24.96 -6.86 -8.68
N ASN A 57 -25.24 -6.32 -7.50
CA ASN A 57 -24.52 -6.70 -6.30
C ASN A 57 -25.02 -8.05 -5.76
N ASN A 58 -24.14 -9.05 -5.69
CA ASN A 58 -24.31 -10.27 -4.92
C ASN A 58 -23.40 -10.22 -3.68
N VAL A 59 -23.63 -11.06 -2.67
CA VAL A 59 -22.82 -11.07 -1.43
C VAL A 59 -21.33 -11.27 -1.74
N PHE A 60 -21.00 -12.22 -2.62
CA PHE A 60 -19.63 -12.47 -3.04
C PHE A 60 -19.00 -11.28 -3.80
N LEU A 61 -19.75 -10.68 -4.74
CA LEU A 61 -19.28 -9.51 -5.50
C LEU A 61 -19.07 -8.29 -4.59
N ALA A 62 -19.94 -8.09 -3.60
CA ALA A 62 -19.78 -7.05 -2.60
C ALA A 62 -18.52 -7.27 -1.77
N PHE A 63 -18.27 -8.49 -1.28
CA PHE A 63 -17.05 -8.81 -0.55
C PHE A 63 -15.78 -8.60 -1.40
N MET A 64 -15.78 -9.10 -2.65
CA MET A 64 -14.66 -8.92 -3.58
C MET A 64 -14.40 -7.44 -3.85
N ARG A 65 -15.44 -6.64 -4.12
CA ARG A 65 -15.30 -5.21 -4.42
C ARG A 65 -14.87 -4.39 -3.20
N ASP A 66 -15.46 -4.67 -2.04
CA ASP A 66 -15.36 -3.80 -0.86
C ASP A 66 -14.15 -4.14 0.04
N ILE A 67 -13.63 -5.38 -0.04
CA ILE A 67 -12.51 -5.87 0.80
C ILE A 67 -11.47 -6.64 -0.02
N GLY A 68 -11.88 -7.65 -0.79
CA GLY A 68 -10.95 -8.59 -1.43
C GLY A 68 -9.98 -7.93 -2.41
N LEU A 69 -10.51 -7.24 -3.42
CA LEU A 69 -9.72 -6.45 -4.37
C LEU A 69 -8.92 -5.37 -3.68
N PRO A 70 -9.48 -4.63 -2.70
CA PRO A 70 -8.70 -3.66 -1.98
C PRO A 70 -7.43 -4.16 -1.32
N VAL A 71 -7.52 -5.28 -0.61
CA VAL A 71 -6.37 -5.89 0.04
C VAL A 71 -5.41 -6.49 -0.99
N PHE A 72 -5.93 -7.20 -1.99
CA PHE A 72 -5.11 -7.81 -3.04
C PHE A 72 -4.31 -6.76 -3.84
N SER A 73 -4.93 -5.61 -4.11
CA SER A 73 -4.32 -4.50 -4.82
C SER A 73 -3.07 -3.96 -4.11
N VAL A 74 -3.06 -3.95 -2.77
CA VAL A 74 -1.88 -3.54 -2.01
C VAL A 74 -0.72 -4.51 -2.22
N LEU A 75 -0.99 -5.81 -2.26
CA LEU A 75 0.06 -6.81 -2.50
C LEU A 75 0.68 -6.63 -3.90
N VAL A 76 -0.16 -6.39 -4.91
CA VAL A 76 0.32 -6.09 -6.27
C VAL A 76 1.14 -4.80 -6.30
N ALA A 77 0.65 -3.75 -5.64
CA ALA A 77 1.36 -2.48 -5.57
C ALA A 77 2.72 -2.63 -4.88
N PHE A 78 2.77 -3.30 -3.73
CA PHE A 78 4.01 -3.52 -2.97
C PHE A 78 5.09 -4.22 -3.80
N ASP A 79 4.72 -5.33 -4.46
CA ASP A 79 5.64 -6.13 -5.28
C ASP A 79 6.17 -5.31 -6.48
N THR A 80 5.27 -4.66 -7.20
CA THR A 80 5.62 -3.96 -8.45
C THR A 80 6.31 -2.61 -8.23
N ILE A 81 5.97 -1.85 -7.18
CA ILE A 81 6.63 -0.59 -6.88
C ILE A 81 8.08 -0.82 -6.50
N GLY A 82 8.38 -1.87 -5.74
CA GLY A 82 9.76 -2.23 -5.38
C GLY A 82 10.65 -2.41 -6.61
N GLU A 83 10.11 -3.02 -7.67
CA GLU A 83 10.82 -3.16 -8.94
C GLU A 83 10.91 -1.84 -9.73
N LEU A 84 9.92 -0.96 -9.64
CA LEU A 84 9.88 0.31 -10.39
C LEU A 84 10.78 1.39 -9.81
N ILE A 85 10.97 1.43 -8.49
CA ILE A 85 11.73 2.49 -7.79
C ILE A 85 13.11 2.72 -8.41
N PRO A 86 13.97 1.69 -8.63
CA PRO A 86 15.32 1.90 -9.16
C PRO A 86 15.35 2.50 -10.56
N TYR A 87 14.33 2.26 -11.39
CA TYR A 87 14.25 2.83 -12.75
C TYR A 87 13.76 4.28 -12.76
N LEU A 88 12.92 4.63 -11.78
CA LEU A 88 12.32 5.96 -11.64
C LEU A 88 13.27 6.94 -10.93
N ASN A 89 13.90 6.47 -9.85
CA ASN A 89 14.89 7.19 -9.09
C ASN A 89 16.15 6.33 -8.88
N PRO A 90 17.06 6.29 -9.86
CA PRO A 90 18.30 5.52 -9.75
C PRO A 90 19.30 6.14 -8.77
N GLY A 91 19.07 7.38 -8.34
CA GLY A 91 19.91 8.06 -7.37
C GLY A 91 19.66 7.51 -5.98
N ASP A 92 20.65 6.85 -5.42
CA ASP A 92 20.67 6.51 -4.00
C ASP A 92 20.73 7.81 -3.17
N ILE A 93 19.78 7.96 -2.24
CA ILE A 93 19.70 9.09 -1.32
C ILE A 93 20.02 8.67 0.11
N ASP A 94 20.45 7.43 0.34
CA ASP A 94 20.74 6.88 1.66
C ASP A 94 21.78 7.73 2.41
N HIS A 95 22.78 8.26 1.70
CA HIS A 95 23.75 9.17 2.31
C HIS A 95 23.13 10.49 2.80
N LEU A 96 22.16 11.03 2.06
CA LEU A 96 21.44 12.24 2.49
C LEU A 96 20.56 11.93 3.70
N LEU A 97 19.87 10.78 3.70
CA LEU A 97 19.04 10.32 4.81
C LEU A 97 19.89 10.09 6.07
N PHE A 98 21.05 9.45 5.92
CA PHE A 98 22.03 9.24 6.99
C PHE A 98 22.50 10.56 7.64
N GLN A 99 22.74 11.59 6.82
CA GLN A 99 23.11 12.92 7.33
C GLN A 99 21.93 13.60 8.04
N LEU A 100 20.72 13.45 7.52
CA LEU A 100 19.52 13.99 8.14
C LEU A 100 19.26 13.38 9.52
N ASP A 101 19.46 12.07 9.69
CA ASP A 101 19.34 11.42 10.99
C ASP A 101 20.26 12.08 12.03
N TYR A 102 21.52 12.31 11.67
CA TYR A 102 22.47 12.97 12.55
C TYR A 102 22.13 14.43 12.81
N LEU A 103 21.65 15.16 11.80
CA LEU A 103 21.24 16.57 11.95
C LEU A 103 20.04 16.71 12.90
N ILE A 104 19.10 15.77 12.87
CA ILE A 104 17.89 15.80 13.70
C ILE A 104 18.18 15.34 15.13
N LEU A 105 18.98 14.28 15.29
CA LEU A 105 19.15 13.60 16.58
C LEU A 105 20.46 13.96 17.28
N GLY A 106 21.45 14.49 16.56
CA GLY A 106 22.78 14.78 17.06
C GLY A 106 23.67 13.54 17.26
N PHE A 107 23.16 12.36 16.93
CA PHE A 107 23.86 11.08 16.97
C PHE A 107 23.32 10.16 15.88
N TYR A 108 24.06 9.09 15.57
CA TYR A 108 23.63 8.08 14.62
C TYR A 108 22.81 6.99 15.34
N PRO A 109 21.50 6.87 15.07
CA PRO A 109 20.63 5.95 15.81
C PRO A 109 21.09 4.50 15.74
N TYR A 110 21.55 4.05 14.57
CA TYR A 110 21.97 2.67 14.39
C TYR A 110 23.16 2.30 15.29
N ILE A 111 24.11 3.22 15.52
CA ILE A 111 25.26 3.00 16.42
C ILE A 111 24.81 2.92 17.88
N GLU A 112 23.90 3.80 18.30
CA GLU A 112 23.43 3.80 19.69
C GLU A 112 22.52 2.58 19.98
N PHE A 113 21.68 2.17 19.04
CA PHE A 113 20.86 0.97 19.20
C PHE A 113 21.65 -0.32 19.11
N GLU A 114 22.77 -0.37 18.37
CA GLU A 114 23.66 -1.53 18.35
C GLU A 114 24.18 -1.86 19.77
N LYS A 115 24.50 -0.84 20.57
CA LYS A 115 24.94 -1.01 21.97
C LYS A 115 23.86 -1.61 22.88
N LEU A 116 22.59 -1.41 22.55
CA LEU A 116 21.43 -1.93 23.28
C LEU A 116 21.02 -3.33 22.80
N SER A 117 21.53 -3.77 21.64
CA SER A 117 21.12 -5.01 21.01
C SER A 117 21.61 -6.21 21.82
N ASN A 118 20.68 -7.10 22.18
CA ASN A 118 20.99 -8.41 22.74
C ASN A 118 19.97 -9.44 22.24
N PRO A 119 20.29 -10.74 22.29
CA PRO A 119 19.41 -11.78 21.74
C PRO A 119 18.00 -11.76 22.33
N LEU A 120 17.86 -11.51 23.64
CA LEU A 120 16.55 -11.50 24.31
C LEU A 120 15.67 -10.34 23.82
N LEU A 121 16.25 -9.16 23.67
CA LEU A 121 15.56 -7.96 23.18
C LEU A 121 15.16 -8.15 21.72
N THR A 122 16.02 -8.74 20.90
CA THR A 122 15.70 -9.05 19.50
C THR A 122 14.50 -9.99 19.41
N GLU A 123 14.46 -11.07 20.20
CA GLU A 123 13.31 -11.98 20.25
C GLU A 123 12.02 -11.26 20.68
N LEU A 124 12.09 -10.42 21.73
CA LEU A 124 10.93 -9.65 22.20
C LEU A 124 10.41 -8.68 21.14
N MET A 125 11.32 -7.97 20.46
CA MET A 125 10.97 -7.05 19.38
C MET A 125 10.37 -7.80 18.19
N GLN A 126 10.90 -8.97 17.85
CA GLN A 126 10.37 -9.81 16.78
C GLN A 126 8.97 -10.32 17.11
N ILE A 127 8.72 -10.78 18.35
CA ILE A 127 7.37 -11.16 18.79
C ILE A 127 6.41 -9.97 18.71
N SER A 128 6.85 -8.80 19.17
CA SER A 128 6.05 -7.57 19.10
C SER A 128 5.70 -7.19 17.65
N TYR A 129 6.66 -7.35 16.74
CA TYR A 129 6.46 -7.15 15.30
C TYR A 129 5.49 -8.18 14.70
N CYS A 130 5.54 -9.44 15.13
CA CYS A 130 4.56 -10.45 14.72
C CYS A 130 3.13 -10.07 15.15
N VAL A 131 2.96 -9.54 16.37
CA VAL A 131 1.65 -9.08 16.87
C VAL A 131 1.11 -7.92 16.02
N TYR A 132 1.98 -7.04 15.52
CA TYR A 132 1.58 -5.93 14.64
C TYR A 132 0.85 -6.42 13.37
N TYR A 133 1.25 -7.55 12.77
CA TYR A 133 0.55 -8.11 11.61
C TYR A 133 -0.87 -8.60 11.92
N PHE A 134 -1.17 -8.95 13.17
CA PHE A 134 -2.54 -9.31 13.58
C PHE A 134 -3.44 -8.10 13.82
N LEU A 135 -2.86 -6.91 14.00
CA LEU A 135 -3.59 -5.69 14.36
C LEU A 135 -4.69 -5.31 13.34
N PRO A 136 -4.45 -5.29 12.01
CA PRO A 136 -5.51 -5.00 11.03
C PRO A 136 -6.71 -5.95 11.12
N PHE A 137 -6.44 -7.24 11.40
CA PHE A 137 -7.49 -8.26 11.55
C PHE A 137 -8.29 -8.06 12.83
N MET A 138 -7.63 -7.78 13.95
CA MET A 138 -8.32 -7.49 15.22
C MET A 138 -9.22 -6.25 15.11
N ILE A 139 -8.71 -5.17 14.51
CA ILE A 139 -9.48 -3.94 14.24
C ILE A 139 -10.66 -4.26 13.30
N GLY A 140 -10.43 -5.02 12.23
CA GLY A 140 -11.46 -5.42 11.29
C GLY A 140 -12.59 -6.21 11.95
N ILE A 141 -12.27 -7.22 12.77
CA ILE A 141 -13.24 -8.02 13.51
C ILE A 141 -14.02 -7.16 14.50
N TYR A 142 -13.34 -6.28 15.24
CA TYR A 142 -13.98 -5.38 16.21
C TYR A 142 -14.98 -4.44 15.53
N LEU A 143 -14.63 -3.89 14.36
CA LEU A 143 -15.44 -2.91 13.65
C LEU A 143 -16.49 -3.51 12.71
N ILE A 144 -16.49 -4.83 12.44
CA ILE A 144 -17.35 -5.44 11.41
C ILE A 144 -18.84 -5.18 11.61
N LYS A 145 -19.28 -4.99 12.86
CA LYS A 145 -20.67 -4.66 13.21
C LYS A 145 -21.03 -3.21 12.86
N ASN A 146 -20.05 -2.30 12.81
CA ASN A 146 -20.22 -0.91 12.42
C ASN A 146 -19.57 -0.65 11.05
N LYS A 147 -20.34 -0.93 9.99
CA LYS A 147 -19.88 -0.84 8.60
C LYS A 147 -19.19 0.49 8.26
N LYS A 148 -19.69 1.61 8.78
CA LYS A 148 -19.12 2.94 8.49
C LYS A 148 -17.69 3.05 9.02
N GLU A 149 -17.49 2.71 10.30
CA GLU A 149 -16.16 2.76 10.92
C GLU A 149 -15.23 1.69 10.35
N PHE A 150 -15.75 0.50 10.02
CA PHE A 150 -15.00 -0.54 9.33
C PHE A 150 -14.42 -0.05 8.00
N TYR A 151 -15.24 0.54 7.13
CA TYR A 151 -14.78 1.04 5.84
C TYR A 151 -13.86 2.25 5.96
N ARG A 152 -14.01 3.06 7.01
CA ARG A 152 -13.08 4.15 7.33
C ARG A 152 -11.72 3.61 7.75
N ALA A 153 -11.68 2.63 8.65
CA ALA A 153 -10.45 1.98 9.08
C ALA A 153 -9.75 1.29 7.90
N LEU A 154 -10.51 0.56 7.07
CA LEU A 154 -9.98 -0.06 5.85
C LEU A 154 -9.35 0.98 4.91
N PHE A 155 -10.03 2.10 4.67
CA PHE A 155 -9.47 3.19 3.87
C PHE A 155 -8.15 3.72 4.46
N LEU A 156 -8.10 3.97 5.77
CA LEU A 156 -6.88 4.47 6.43
C LEU A 156 -5.72 3.49 6.33
N ILE A 157 -5.97 2.20 6.55
CA ILE A 157 -4.95 1.16 6.43
C ILE A 157 -4.41 1.13 5.00
N LEU A 158 -5.30 1.11 4.00
CA LEU A 158 -4.89 1.10 2.60
C LEU A 158 -4.14 2.37 2.20
N LEU A 159 -4.53 3.53 2.73
CA LEU A 159 -3.83 4.79 2.51
C LEU A 159 -2.40 4.77 3.05
N CYS A 160 -2.13 4.08 4.15
CA CYS A 160 -0.77 3.94 4.67
C CYS A 160 0.11 3.00 3.80
N TYR A 161 -0.50 2.15 2.98
CA TYR A 161 0.23 1.22 2.11
C TYR A 161 0.50 1.76 0.70
N TYR A 162 -0.24 2.79 0.27
CA TYR A 162 -0.06 3.45 -1.03
C TYR A 162 0.81 4.68 -0.90
#